data_AF-A0A3D3H636-F1
#
_entry.id   AF-A0A3D3H636-F1
#
_cell.length_a   1.000
_cell.length_b   1.000
_cell.length_c   1.000
_cell.angle_alpha   90.00
_cell.angle_beta   90.00
_cell.angle_gamma   90.00
#
_symmetry.space_group_name_H-M   'P 1'
#
loop_
_entity.id
_entity.type
_entity.pdbx_description
1 polymer ?
#
loop_
_entity_poly.entity_id
_entity_poly.type
_entity_poly.pdbx_seq_one_letter_code
_entity_poly.pdbx_strand_id
1 'polypeptide(L)'
;MTVRSTPTTLLTVTERAPLSRKLSAIAESATLKVDAKAKALQAAGRPVISYAAGEPDFATPQFVVDAAAKALKDAKNFRYTPAAGLPDLREAIAEKT
;
A
#
# COMPACT_ATOMS: atom_id res chain seq x y z
N MET A 1 -44.15 -33.28 35.79
CA MET A 1 -43.07 -32.39 36.30
C MET A 1 -41.78 -32.83 35.63
N THR A 2 -41.50 -32.30 34.43
CA THR A 2 -40.36 -32.74 33.62
C THR A 2 -39.52 -31.51 33.29
N VAL A 3 -38.39 -31.40 33.99
CA VAL A 3 -37.40 -30.35 33.81
C VAL A 3 -36.67 -30.63 32.50
N ARG A 4 -36.83 -29.75 31.50
CA ARG A 4 -35.99 -29.75 30.31
C ARG A 4 -34.72 -28.97 30.65
N SER A 5 -33.62 -29.70 30.81
CA SER A 5 -32.26 -29.16 30.85
C SER A 5 -31.93 -28.51 29.50
N THR A 6 -31.62 -27.22 29.51
CA THR A 6 -30.99 -26.53 28.39
C THR A 6 -29.48 -26.79 28.43
N PRO A 7 -28.85 -27.27 27.35
CA PRO A 7 -27.40 -27.32 27.31
C PRO A 7 -26.83 -25.92 27.10
N THR A 8 -25.97 -25.50 28.01
CA THR A 8 -25.11 -24.31 27.92
C THR A 8 -24.19 -24.44 26.70
N THR A 9 -24.43 -23.62 25.67
CA THR A 9 -23.53 -23.47 24.53
C THR A 9 -22.26 -22.73 24.99
N LEU A 10 -21.15 -23.46 25.02
CA LEU A 10 -19.80 -22.93 25.22
C LEU A 10 -19.42 -22.02 24.03
N LEU A 11 -19.26 -20.72 24.29
CA LEU A 11 -18.63 -19.77 23.36
C LEU A 11 -17.14 -20.12 23.22
N THR A 12 -16.76 -20.69 22.09
CA THR A 12 -15.35 -20.94 21.74
C THR A 12 -14.91 -19.98 20.64
N VAL A 13 -13.80 -19.29 20.94
CA VAL A 13 -12.90 -18.53 20.05
C VAL A 13 -13.49 -17.25 19.41
N THR A 14 -12.86 -16.12 19.73
CA THR A 14 -13.12 -14.78 19.18
C THR A 14 -13.13 -14.78 17.64
N GLU A 15 -14.32 -14.88 17.06
CA GLU A 15 -14.57 -14.66 15.64
C GLU A 15 -14.28 -13.19 15.32
N ARG A 16 -13.27 -12.92 14.49
CA ARG A 16 -13.07 -11.57 13.93
C ARG A 16 -14.35 -11.19 13.19
N ALA A 17 -14.89 -10.01 13.48
CA ALA A 17 -16.08 -9.50 12.79
C ALA A 17 -15.95 -9.66 11.27
N PRO A 18 -17.03 -10.04 10.56
CA PRO A 18 -16.96 -10.32 9.13
C PRO A 18 -16.53 -9.07 8.35
N LEU A 19 -15.58 -9.24 7.42
CA LEU A 19 -15.15 -8.18 6.51
C LEU A 19 -16.32 -7.73 5.62
N SER A 20 -16.27 -6.46 5.18
CA SER A 20 -17.30 -5.94 4.27
C SER A 20 -17.36 -6.75 2.97
N ARG A 21 -18.57 -6.98 2.44
CA ARG A 21 -18.77 -7.76 1.20
C ARG A 21 -17.96 -7.22 0.01
N LYS A 22 -17.74 -5.90 -0.04
CA LYS A 22 -16.92 -5.26 -1.08
C LYS A 22 -15.44 -5.67 -0.98
N LEU A 23 -14.89 -5.70 0.23
CA LEU A 23 -13.51 -6.15 0.45
C LEU A 23 -13.36 -7.64 0.15
N SER A 24 -14.30 -8.47 0.62
CA SER A 24 -14.26 -9.92 0.41
C SER A 24 -14.39 -10.34 -1.06
N ALA A 25 -14.87 -9.46 -1.94
CA ALA A 25 -14.99 -9.72 -3.37
C ALA A 25 -13.73 -9.33 -4.18
N ILE A 26 -12.74 -8.67 -3.57
CA ILE A 26 -11.49 -8.28 -4.26
C ILE A 26 -10.55 -9.48 -4.30
N ALA A 27 -10.19 -9.92 -5.50
CA ALA A 27 -9.19 -10.95 -5.69
C ALA A 27 -7.78 -10.42 -5.38
N GLU A 28 -6.92 -11.28 -4.85
CA GLU A 28 -5.51 -10.93 -4.62
C GLU A 28 -4.80 -10.64 -5.95
N SER A 29 -4.00 -9.58 -5.97
CA SER A 29 -3.26 -9.19 -7.18
C SER A 29 -2.23 -10.25 -7.58
N ALA A 30 -2.39 -10.81 -8.78
CA ALA A 30 -1.45 -11.76 -9.35
C ALA A 30 -0.07 -11.14 -9.60
N THR A 31 -0.02 -9.86 -9.99
CA THR A 31 1.26 -9.16 -10.27
C THR A 31 2.07 -8.94 -9.00
N LEU A 32 1.42 -8.57 -7.89
CA LEU A 32 2.09 -8.42 -6.60
C LEU A 32 2.66 -9.75 -6.07
N LYS A 33 1.94 -10.87 -6.27
CA LYS A 33 2.43 -12.19 -5.86
C LYS A 33 3.71 -12.60 -6.60
N VAL A 34 3.75 -12.36 -7.91
CA VAL A 34 4.91 -12.72 -8.74
C VAL A 34 6.10 -11.83 -8.40
N ASP A 35 5.90 -10.52 -8.26
CA ASP A 35 6.96 -9.58 -7.87
C ASP A 35 7.53 -9.92 -6.48
N ALA A 36 6.67 -10.18 -5.49
CA ALA A 36 7.10 -10.58 -4.15
C ALA A 36 7.91 -11.89 -4.15
N LYS A 37 7.49 -12.89 -4.94
CA LYS A 37 8.22 -14.15 -5.07
C LYS A 37 9.57 -13.95 -5.75
N ALA A 38 9.64 -13.13 -6.80
CA ALA A 38 10.90 -12.83 -7.49
C ALA A 38 11.89 -12.13 -6.54
N LYS A 39 11.44 -11.12 -5.81
CA LYS A 39 12.24 -10.43 -4.78
C LYS A 39 12.73 -11.37 -3.69
N ALA A 40 11.88 -12.26 -3.19
CA ALA A 40 12.27 -13.25 -2.18
C ALA A 40 13.34 -14.23 -2.67
N LEU A 41 13.24 -14.68 -3.93
CA LEU A 41 14.24 -15.58 -4.52
C LEU A 41 15.57 -14.87 -4.79
N GLN A 42 15.55 -13.61 -5.22
CA GLN A 42 16.75 -12.78 -5.36
C GLN A 42 17.43 -12.55 -4.00
N ALA A 43 16.65 -12.22 -2.96
CA ALA A 43 17.16 -12.07 -1.60
C ALA A 43 17.77 -13.36 -1.03
N ALA A 44 17.25 -14.52 -1.44
CA ALA A 44 17.82 -15.83 -1.13
C ALA A 44 19.08 -16.18 -1.97
N GLY A 45 19.60 -15.24 -2.76
CA GLY A 45 20.82 -15.42 -3.56
C GLY A 45 20.62 -16.24 -4.83
N ARG A 46 19.38 -16.50 -5.26
CA ARG A 46 19.11 -17.24 -6.50
C ARG A 46 19.19 -16.32 -7.72
N PRO A 47 19.76 -16.79 -8.85
CA PRO A 47 19.78 -16.02 -10.09
C PRO A 47 18.38 -15.95 -10.69
N VAL A 48 17.68 -14.84 -10.50
CA VAL A 48 16.32 -14.60 -11.00
C VAL A 48 16.27 -13.29 -11.78
N ILE A 49 15.88 -13.35 -13.04
CA ILE A 49 15.57 -12.20 -13.88
C ILE A 49 14.06 -11.93 -13.76
N SER A 50 13.69 -10.79 -13.17
CA SER A 50 12.29 -10.42 -12.97
C SER A 50 11.83 -9.46 -14.07
N TYR A 51 10.82 -9.87 -14.84
CA TYR A 51 10.07 -9.00 -15.75
C TYR A 51 8.72 -8.57 -15.15
N ALA A 52 8.51 -8.83 -13.86
CA ALA A 52 7.25 -8.54 -13.16
C ALA A 52 7.20 -7.13 -12.56
N ALA A 53 8.35 -6.46 -12.44
CA ALA A 53 8.44 -5.12 -11.89
C ALA A 53 7.90 -4.09 -12.91
N GLY A 54 7.01 -3.22 -12.45
CA GLY A 54 6.53 -2.06 -13.23
C GLY A 54 7.23 -0.75 -12.88
N GLU A 55 8.20 -0.78 -11.97
CA GLU A 55 9.03 0.35 -11.59
C GLU A 55 10.30 0.37 -12.47
N PRO A 56 10.73 1.55 -12.97
CA PRO A 56 11.98 1.66 -13.71
C PRO A 56 13.22 1.33 -12.86
N ASP A 57 14.31 0.94 -13.52
CA ASP A 57 15.59 0.54 -12.91
C ASP A 57 16.55 1.71 -12.64
N PHE A 58 16.22 2.91 -13.13
CA PHE A 58 17.00 4.12 -12.89
C PHE A 58 16.62 4.82 -11.58
N ALA A 59 17.62 5.42 -10.93
CA ALA A 59 17.38 6.26 -9.76
C ALA A 59 16.60 7.54 -10.13
N THR A 60 15.84 8.05 -9.16
CA THR A 60 15.18 9.37 -9.27
C THR A 60 16.21 10.44 -9.67
N PRO A 61 15.93 11.28 -10.69
CA PRO A 61 16.87 12.31 -11.13
C PRO A 61 17.31 13.27 -10.01
N GLN A 62 18.58 13.66 -10.02
CA GLN A 62 19.20 14.42 -8.92
C GLN A 62 18.46 15.73 -8.60
N PHE A 63 17.98 16.45 -9.62
CA PHE A 63 17.26 17.71 -9.41
C PHE A 63 15.95 17.53 -8.61
N VAL A 64 15.31 16.36 -8.69
CA VAL A 64 14.12 16.03 -7.91
C VAL A 64 14.50 15.76 -6.45
N VAL A 65 15.59 15.01 -6.25
CA VAL A 65 16.14 14.72 -4.92
C VAL A 65 16.54 16.01 -4.21
N ASP A 66 17.22 16.92 -4.91
CA ASP A 66 17.66 18.21 -4.38
C ASP A 66 16.46 19.11 -4.02
N ALA A 67 15.42 19.13 -4.86
CA ALA A 67 14.18 19.87 -4.58
C ALA A 67 13.48 19.35 -3.32
N ALA A 68 13.40 18.03 -3.14
CA ALA A 68 12.84 17.42 -1.93
C ALA A 68 13.69 17.75 -0.69
N ALA A 69 15.01 17.65 -0.79
CA ALA A 69 15.93 17.99 0.29
C ALA A 69 15.83 19.48 0.68
N LYS A 70 15.64 20.38 -0.29
CA LYS A 70 15.39 21.80 -0.04
C LYS A 70 14.04 22.01 0.65
N ALA A 71 12.99 21.32 0.23
CA ALA A 71 11.67 21.41 0.84
C ALA A 71 11.69 21.00 2.33
N LEU A 72 12.50 19.99 2.69
CA LEU A 72 12.69 19.58 4.08
C LEU A 72 13.32 20.65 5.00
N LYS A 73 13.96 21.69 4.44
CA LYS A 73 14.55 22.79 5.23
C LYS A 73 13.57 23.90 5.55
N ASP A 74 12.38 23.89 4.95
CA ASP A 74 11.37 24.94 5.10
C ASP A 74 10.18 24.42 5.90
N ALA A 75 10.01 24.95 7.12
CA ALA A 75 8.99 24.50 8.06
C ALA A 75 7.55 24.64 7.55
N LYS A 76 7.31 25.46 6.51
CA LYS A 76 5.99 25.56 5.87
C LYS A 76 5.53 24.23 5.26
N ASN A 77 6.47 23.34 4.91
CA ASN A 77 6.18 22.06 4.26
C ASN A 77 5.83 20.93 5.25
N PHE A 78 5.79 21.21 6.55
CA PHE A 78 5.51 20.19 7.59
C PHE A 78 4.04 20.11 7.99
N ARG A 79 3.17 20.82 7.28
CA ARG A 79 1.74 20.95 7.60
C ARG A 79 0.89 20.44 6.44
N TYR A 80 -0.40 20.35 6.68
CA TYR A 80 -1.34 19.91 5.67
C TYR A 80 -1.30 20.78 4.42
N THR A 81 -1.31 20.13 3.27
CA THR A 81 -1.59 20.77 1.99
C THR A 81 -3.10 20.84 1.78
N PRO A 82 -3.59 21.67 0.84
CA PRO A 82 -4.98 21.59 0.40
C PRO A 82 -5.31 20.17 -0.08
N ALA A 83 -6.58 19.76 0.06
CA ALA A 83 -7.03 18.42 -0.33
C ALA A 83 -6.77 18.11 -1.82
N ALA A 84 -6.81 19.14 -2.68
CA ALA A 84 -6.53 19.01 -4.10
C ALA A 84 -5.02 18.96 -4.44
N GLY A 85 -4.12 19.15 -3.48
CA GLY A 85 -2.68 19.31 -3.67
C GLY A 85 -2.22 20.78 -3.63
N LEU A 86 -0.90 20.98 -3.73
CA LEU A 86 -0.27 22.29 -3.73
C LEU A 86 -0.64 23.09 -5.00
N PRO A 87 -1.02 24.38 -4.90
CA PRO A 87 -1.34 25.21 -6.07
C PRO A 87 -0.25 25.18 -7.15
N ASP A 88 1.00 25.47 -6.77
CA ASP A 88 2.15 25.50 -7.68
C ASP A 88 2.36 24.16 -8.42
N LEU A 89 2.12 23.04 -7.75
CA LEU A 89 2.22 21.71 -8.39
C LEU A 89 1.10 21.50 -9.41
N ARG A 90 -0.12 21.95 -9.10
CA ARG A 90 -1.27 21.82 -9.99
C ARG A 90 -1.11 22.69 -11.23
N GLU A 91 -0.63 23.92 -11.07
CA GLU A 91 -0.32 24.83 -12.18
C GLU A 91 0.76 24.22 -13.08
N ALA A 92 1.88 23.75 -12.51
CA ALA A 92 2.94 23.10 -13.28
C ALA A 92 2.46 21.84 -14.05
N ILE A 93 1.56 21.04 -13.47
CA ILE A 93 0.96 19.89 -14.16
C ILE A 93 0.06 20.34 -15.32
N ALA A 94 -0.72 21.41 -15.12
CA ALA A 94 -1.59 21.96 -16.15
C ALA A 94 -0.81 22.56 -17.32
N GLU A 95 0.32 23.22 -17.06
CA GLU A 95 1.20 23.77 -18.11
C GLU A 95 1.97 22.70 -18.88
N LYS A 96 2.27 21.56 -18.23
CA LYS A 96 3.01 20.45 -18.85
C LYS A 96 2.17 19.70 -19.90
N THR A 97 0.84 19.75 -19.80
CA THR A 97 -0.09 18.97 -20.63
C THR A 97 -0.66 19.82 -21.75
#